data_AF-A0A3C1Y3Z9-F1
#
_entry.id   AF-A0A3C1Y3Z9-F1
#
_cell.length_a   1.000
_cell.length_b   1.000
_cell.length_c   1.000
_cell.angle_alpha   90.00
_cell.angle_beta   90.00
_cell.angle_gamma   90.00
#
_symmetry.space_group_name_H-M   'P 1'
#
loop_
_entity.id
_entity.type
_entity.pdbx_description
1 polymer ?
#
loop_
_entity_poly.entity_id
_entity_poly.type
_entity_poly.pdbx_seq_one_letter_code
_entity_poly.pdbx_strand_id
1 'polypeptide(L)'
;MDLKEELQAAADQLALSRRRFVKGEEGLRLLRQSREAFINSLRNTGLTYSEAKTKYDNCLDDQEAGQRNVQQQMEYAERMHQYVLKRIALEAEQA
;
A
#
# COMPACT_ATOMS: atom_id res chain seq x y z
N MET A 1 -5.73 -10.06 -26.80
CA MET A 1 -6.74 -9.36 -25.98
C MET A 1 -6.95 -8.01 -26.65
N ASP A 2 -8.17 -7.47 -26.68
CA ASP A 2 -8.38 -6.14 -27.26
C ASP A 2 -7.61 -5.10 -26.41
N LEU A 3 -6.90 -4.16 -27.04
CA LEU A 3 -6.17 -3.11 -26.32
C LEU A 3 -7.09 -2.30 -25.39
N LYS A 4 -8.38 -2.17 -25.73
CA LYS A 4 -9.36 -1.53 -24.85
C LYS A 4 -9.61 -2.35 -23.59
N GLU A 5 -9.69 -3.68 -23.71
CA GLU A 5 -9.82 -4.59 -22.56
C GLU A 5 -8.56 -4.57 -21.69
N GLU A 6 -7.38 -4.56 -22.31
CA GLU A 6 -6.10 -4.44 -21.59
C GLU A 6 -5.99 -3.11 -20.84
N LEU A 7 -6.44 -2.01 -21.45
CA LEU A 7 -6.44 -0.69 -20.81
C LEU A 7 -7.38 -0.65 -19.61
N GLN A 8 -8.60 -1.17 -19.78
CA GLN A 8 -9.57 -1.23 -18.70
C GLN A 8 -9.04 -2.07 -17.52
N ALA A 9 -8.49 -3.25 -17.80
CA ALA A 9 -7.90 -4.11 -16.78
C ALA A 9 -6.74 -3.42 -16.04
N ALA A 10 -5.85 -2.73 -16.77
CA ALA A 10 -4.75 -1.98 -16.15
C ALA A 10 -5.24 -0.81 -15.31
N ALA A 11 -6.29 -0.10 -15.75
CA ALA A 11 -6.89 1.00 -15.01
C ALA A 11 -7.56 0.51 -13.72
N ASP A 12 -8.27 -0.61 -13.76
CA ASP A 12 -8.91 -1.21 -12.59
C ASP A 12 -7.88 -1.67 -11.56
N GLN A 13 -6.79 -2.29 -12.00
CA GLN A 13 -5.68 -2.67 -11.12
C GLN A 13 -4.99 -1.46 -10.48
N LEU A 14 -4.76 -0.40 -11.25
CA LEU A 14 -4.20 0.85 -10.72
C LEU A 14 -5.14 1.52 -9.70
N ALA A 15 -6.44 1.54 -9.97
CA ALA A 15 -7.43 2.09 -9.04
C ALA A 15 -7.47 1.29 -7.74
N LEU A 16 -7.44 -0.04 -7.82
CA LEU A 16 -7.41 -0.92 -6.66
C LEU A 16 -6.14 -0.74 -5.83
N SER A 17 -4.97 -0.69 -6.46
CA SER A 17 -3.69 -0.54 -5.77
C SER A 17 -3.58 0.82 -5.07
N ARG A 18 -4.03 1.91 -5.70
CA ARG A 18 -4.11 3.25 -5.09
C ARG A 18 -5.01 3.26 -3.84
N ARG A 19 -6.19 2.62 -3.90
CA ARG A 19 -7.08 2.52 -2.74
C ARG A 19 -6.43 1.76 -1.58
N ARG A 20 -5.73 0.66 -1.87
CA ARG A 20 -4.99 -0.11 -0.85
C ARG A 20 -3.87 0.72 -0.24
N PHE A 21 -3.09 1.42 -1.05
CA PHE A 21 -2.01 2.29 -0.60
C PHE A 21 -2.51 3.38 0.36
N VAL A 22 -3.54 4.14 -0.04
CA VAL A 22 -4.13 5.21 0.80
C VAL A 22 -4.67 4.65 2.12
N LYS A 23 -5.36 3.51 2.08
CA LYS A 23 -5.86 2.86 3.30
C LYS A 23 -4.71 2.44 4.23
N GLY A 24 -3.61 1.95 3.68
CA GLY A 24 -2.43 1.57 4.44
C GLY A 24 -1.72 2.78 5.09
N GLU A 25 -1.59 3.89 4.36
CA GLU A 25 -1.04 5.15 4.91
C GLU A 25 -1.87 5.64 6.10
N GLU A 26 -3.19 5.61 5.95
CA GLU A 26 -4.11 5.99 7.03
C GLU A 26 -3.99 5.06 8.24
N GLY A 27 -3.89 3.75 8.02
CA GLY A 27 -3.65 2.77 9.07
C GLY A 27 -2.35 3.01 9.83
N LEU A 28 -1.25 3.27 9.12
CA LEU A 28 0.04 3.61 9.72
C LEU A 28 -0.01 4.92 10.50
N ARG A 29 -0.70 5.94 9.96
CA ARG A 29 -0.89 7.21 10.65
C ARG A 29 -1.61 7.00 11.99
N LEU A 30 -2.68 6.21 12.00
CA LEU A 30 -3.42 5.87 13.22
C LEU A 30 -2.57 5.06 14.19
N LEU A 31 -1.82 4.06 13.72
CA LEU A 31 -0.91 3.27 14.57
C LEU A 31 0.10 4.17 15.29
N ARG A 32 0.76 5.07 14.56
CA ARG A 32 1.72 6.04 15.13
C ARG A 32 1.08 6.96 16.17
N GLN A 33 -0.14 7.43 15.92
CA GLN A 33 -0.89 8.26 16.87
C GLN A 33 -1.32 7.49 18.12
N SER A 34 -1.53 6.18 18.00
CA SER A 34 -1.98 5.33 19.11
C SER A 34 -0.86 4.83 20.03
N ARG A 35 0.41 5.18 19.78
CA ARG A 35 1.59 4.62 20.45
C ARG A 35 1.42 4.43 21.96
N GLU A 36 1.09 5.49 22.69
CA GLU A 36 0.97 5.43 24.15
C GLU A 36 -0.21 4.55 24.60
N ALA A 37 -1.35 4.64 23.92
CA ALA A 37 -2.51 3.80 24.22
C ALA A 37 -2.22 2.31 23.96
N PHE A 38 -1.52 1.99 22.87
CA PHE A 38 -1.10 0.65 22.52
C PHE A 38 -0.14 0.09 23.58
N ILE A 39 0.92 0.83 23.92
CA ILE A 39 1.90 0.42 24.94
C ILE A 39 1.22 0.22 26.29
N ASN A 40 0.33 1.12 26.70
CA ASN A 40 -0.39 0.97 27.97
C ASN A 40 -1.35 -0.23 27.96
N SER A 41 -2.02 -0.50 26.84
CA SER A 41 -2.85 -1.71 26.68
C SER A 41 -2.03 -2.99 26.87
N LEU A 42 -0.81 -3.05 26.31
CA LEU A 42 0.10 -4.17 26.50
C LEU A 42 0.59 -4.29 27.94
N ARG A 43 0.87 -3.17 28.60
CA ARG A 43 1.28 -3.18 30.01
C ARG A 43 0.18 -3.71 30.94
N ASN A 44 -1.08 -3.45 30.61
CA ASN A 44 -2.22 -4.00 31.35
C ASN A 44 -2.32 -5.54 31.27
N THR A 45 -1.55 -6.20 30.40
CA THR A 45 -1.43 -7.67 30.35
C THR A 45 -0.25 -8.20 31.15
N GLY A 46 0.42 -7.35 31.96
CA GLY A 46 1.56 -7.73 32.80
C GLY A 46 2.94 -7.53 32.17
N LEU A 47 3.02 -6.94 30.98
CA LEU A 47 4.30 -6.59 30.36
C LEU A 47 4.93 -5.36 31.02
N THR A 48 6.25 -5.37 31.13
CA THR A 48 7.01 -4.16 31.45
C THR A 48 6.89 -3.13 30.33
N TYR A 49 7.22 -1.87 30.62
CA TYR A 49 7.23 -0.83 29.59
C TYR A 49 8.19 -1.18 28.43
N SER A 50 9.37 -1.69 28.74
CA SER A 50 10.36 -2.09 27.72
C SER A 50 9.82 -3.18 26.80
N GLU A 51 9.19 -4.23 27.34
CA GLU A 51 8.63 -5.31 26.52
C GLU A 51 7.46 -4.83 25.67
N ALA A 52 6.57 -4.02 26.25
CA ALA A 52 5.44 -3.42 25.54
C ALA A 52 5.91 -2.49 24.41
N LYS A 53 6.94 -1.66 24.67
CA LYS A 53 7.56 -0.80 23.67
C LYS A 53 8.16 -1.62 22.52
N THR A 54 8.94 -2.66 22.82
CA THR A 54 9.52 -3.53 21.78
C THR A 54 8.44 -4.16 20.91
N LYS A 55 7.32 -4.62 21.49
CA LYS A 55 6.20 -5.16 20.72
C LYS A 55 5.52 -4.12 19.82
N TYR A 56 5.33 -2.91 20.32
CA TYR A 56 4.81 -1.80 19.50
C TYR A 56 5.76 -1.47 18.35
N ASP A 57 7.06 -1.33 18.64
CA ASP A 57 8.07 -0.98 17.63
C ASP A 57 8.13 -2.06 16.53
N ASN A 58 8.18 -3.35 16.90
CA ASN A 58 8.14 -4.45 15.93
C ASN A 58 6.86 -4.42 15.07
N CYS A 59 5.71 -4.15 15.69
CA CYS A 59 4.45 -4.04 14.96
C CYS A 59 4.49 -2.88 13.96
N LEU A 60 5.02 -1.71 14.36
CA LEU A 60 5.17 -0.58 13.46
C LEU A 60 6.12 -0.91 12.30
N ASP A 61 7.27 -1.50 12.58
CA ASP A 61 8.25 -1.90 11.56
C ASP A 61 7.66 -2.87 10.54
N ASP A 62 6.91 -3.88 10.99
CA ASP A 62 6.22 -4.85 10.13
C ASP A 62 5.17 -4.17 9.24
N GLN A 63 4.37 -3.26 9.80
CA GLN A 63 3.37 -2.51 9.04
C GLN A 63 4.02 -1.56 8.01
N GLU A 64 5.13 -0.91 8.37
CA GLU A 64 5.88 -0.05 7.45
C GLU A 64 6.53 -0.85 6.31
N ALA A 65 7.05 -2.05 6.61
CA ALA A 65 7.56 -2.96 5.59
C ALA A 65 6.46 -3.43 4.64
N GLY A 66 5.29 -3.79 5.18
CA GLY A 66 4.11 -4.13 4.38
C GLY A 66 3.66 -2.99 3.48
N GLN A 67 3.61 -1.76 4.00
CA GLN A 67 3.21 -0.58 3.23
C GLN A 67 4.19 -0.26 2.10
N ARG A 68 5.51 -0.42 2.32
CA ARG A 68 6.51 -0.30 1.24
C ARG A 68 6.25 -1.29 0.11
N ASN A 69 5.83 -2.51 0.42
CA ASN A 69 5.45 -3.49 -0.60
C ASN A 69 4.21 -3.04 -1.38
N VAL A 70 3.17 -2.54 -0.69
CA VAL A 70 1.96 -2.01 -1.33
C VAL A 70 2.28 -0.82 -2.24
N GLN A 71 3.19 0.07 -1.82
CA GLN A 71 3.68 1.16 -2.66
C GLN A 71 4.32 0.65 -3.95
N GLN A 72 5.23 -0.33 -3.85
CA GLN A 72 5.87 -0.94 -5.02
C GLN A 72 4.86 -1.57 -5.99
N GLN A 73 3.81 -2.22 -5.47
CA GLN A 73 2.72 -2.77 -6.29
C GLN A 73 1.92 -1.67 -7.00
N MET A 74 1.65 -0.56 -6.33
CA MET A 74 0.96 0.58 -6.92
C MET A 74 1.79 1.21 -8.05
N GLU A 75 3.09 1.44 -7.81
CA GLU A 75 4.01 1.96 -8.82
C GLU A 75 4.13 1.02 -10.03
N TYR A 76 4.12 -0.29 -9.79
CA TYR A 76 4.08 -1.28 -10.88
C TYR A 76 2.79 -1.19 -11.69
N ALA A 77 1.62 -1.15 -11.03
CA ALA A 77 0.34 -1.01 -11.72
C ALA A 77 0.28 0.28 -12.56
N GLU A 78 0.88 1.37 -12.07
CA GLU A 78 0.98 2.62 -12.82
C GLU A 78 1.83 2.47 -14.07
N ARG A 79 3.00 1.82 -13.96
CA ARG A 79 3.84 1.53 -15.14
C ARG A 79 3.11 0.68 -16.17
N MET A 80 2.32 -0.32 -15.74
CA MET A 80 1.54 -1.16 -16.64
C MET A 80 0.44 -0.38 -17.35
N HIS A 81 -0.30 0.46 -16.63
CA HIS A 81 -1.30 1.33 -17.24
C HIS A 81 -0.68 2.28 -18.28
N GLN A 82 0.45 2.90 -17.97
CA GLN A 82 1.18 3.77 -18.90
C GLN A 82 1.70 2.99 -20.12
N TYR A 83 2.14 1.75 -19.93
CA TYR A 83 2.59 0.90 -21.03
C TYR A 83 1.47 0.60 -22.03
N VAL A 84 0.27 0.26 -21.55
CA VAL A 84 -0.88 -0.03 -22.43
C VAL A 84 -1.31 1.23 -23.18
N LEU A 85 -1.37 2.39 -22.52
CA LEU A 85 -1.66 3.68 -23.17
C LEU A 85 -0.69 3.99 -24.31
N LYS A 86 0.62 3.76 -24.10
CA LYS A 86 1.63 3.95 -25.15
C LYS A 86 1.41 3.04 -26.34
N ARG A 87 1.04 1.77 -26.12
CA ARG A 87 0.72 0.84 -27.22
C ARG A 87 -0.48 1.30 -28.03
N ILE A 88 -1.54 1.76 -27.37
CA ILE A 88 -2.73 2.31 -28.04
C ILE A 88 -2.35 3.52 -28.90
N ALA A 89 -1.53 4.43 -28.38
CA ALA A 89 -1.08 5.59 -29.14
C ALA A 89 -0.29 5.19 -30.39
N LEU A 90 0.63 4.24 -30.26
CA LEU A 90 1.43 3.73 -31.39
C LEU A 90 0.56 3.06 -32.46
N GLU A 91 -0.46 2.27 -32.07
CA GLU A 91 -1.39 1.68 -33.04
C GLU A 91 -2.26 2.73 -33.75
N ALA A 92 -2.65 3.80 -33.05
CA ALA A 92 -3.40 4.91 -33.63
C ALA A 92 -2.58 5.74 -34.62
N GLU A 93 -1.26 5.82 -34.45
CA GLU A 93 -0.35 6.49 -35.39
C GLU A 93 -0.08 5.67 -36.66
N GLN A 94 -0.33 4.36 -36.61
CA GLN A 94 -0.08 3.41 -37.71
C GLN A 94 -1.33 3.08 -38.53
N ALA A 95 -2.51 3.54 -38.09
CA ALA A 95 -3.82 3.33 -38.73
C ALA A 95 -4.21 4.53 -39.60
#